data_AF-A0A939PIX8-F1
#
_entry.id   AF-A0A939PIX8-F1
#
_cell.length_a   1.000
_cell.length_b   1.000
_cell.length_c   1.000
_cell.angle_alpha   90.00
_cell.angle_beta   90.00
_cell.angle_gamma   90.00
#
_symmetry.space_group_name_H-M   'P 1'
#
loop_
_entity.id
_entity.type
_entity.pdbx_description
1 polymer ?
#
loop_
_entity_poly.entity_id
_entity_poly.type
_entity_poly.pdbx_seq_one_letter_code
_entity_poly.pdbx_strand_id
1 'polypeptide(L)'
;MVPVEGVEDADRELAQPRVRAVRAAHAVRGERVAEHLIGAREFDGWAPQLAALITEADTAPVPRPIHSLPSGHRWDRVPGVTLLGDAAHLMAPSGEGANLAMYDGAELGKAIAAHPDDIEAALAEYEQALFPRSAEAADDAAVIFGLCCRDENAPQGMLDMFSPAA
;
A
#
# COMPACT_ATOMS: atom_id res chain seq x y z
N MET A 1 -10.52 34.83 -41.04
CA MET A 1 -9.21 35.09 -41.68
C MET A 1 -9.12 36.61 -41.79
N VAL A 2 -8.48 37.35 -40.88
CA VAL A 2 -7.03 37.49 -40.58
C VAL A 2 -6.87 37.90 -39.08
N PRO A 3 -5.71 37.68 -38.43
CA PRO A 3 -5.53 37.50 -36.98
C PRO A 3 -5.02 38.75 -36.24
N VAL A 4 -4.87 38.65 -34.91
CA VAL A 4 -3.95 39.47 -34.11
C VAL A 4 -3.31 38.61 -33.01
N GLU A 5 -1.99 38.74 -32.91
CA GLU A 5 -1.04 38.00 -32.08
C GLU A 5 -1.06 38.42 -30.60
N GLY A 6 -0.61 37.49 -29.74
CA GLY A 6 0.38 37.75 -28.68
C GLY A 6 -0.06 38.57 -27.47
N VAL A 7 -0.31 37.88 -26.35
CA VAL A 7 0.06 38.39 -25.02
C VAL A 7 0.75 37.26 -24.28
N GLU A 8 2.08 37.34 -24.22
CA GLU A 8 2.91 36.60 -23.29
C GLU A 8 2.74 37.15 -21.86
N ASP A 9 2.79 36.21 -20.94
CA ASP A 9 3.30 36.28 -19.56
C ASP A 9 2.60 37.15 -18.51
N ALA A 10 1.95 36.46 -17.57
CA ALA A 10 1.65 36.97 -16.24
C ALA A 10 1.99 35.91 -15.19
N ASP A 11 3.23 35.41 -15.22
CA ASP A 11 3.94 34.94 -14.03
C ASP A 11 4.14 36.12 -13.06
N ARG A 12 3.07 36.58 -12.38
CA ARG A 12 3.17 37.54 -11.26
C ARG A 12 1.88 37.76 -10.46
N GLU A 13 1.48 36.79 -9.65
CA GLU A 13 0.76 37.08 -8.39
C GLU A 13 0.91 35.90 -7.40
N LEU A 14 2.04 35.77 -6.72
CA LEU A 14 2.30 36.32 -5.37
C LEU A 14 1.24 36.04 -4.29
N ALA A 15 1.73 35.33 -3.26
CA ALA A 15 1.51 35.63 -1.84
C ALA A 15 0.25 35.05 -1.16
N GLN A 16 0.24 33.73 -0.94
CA GLN A 16 -0.45 33.15 0.22
C GLN A 16 0.54 32.90 1.38
N PRO A 17 0.61 33.76 2.40
CA PRO A 17 1.52 33.60 3.54
C PRO A 17 1.25 32.34 4.38
N ARG A 18 0.06 31.72 4.24
CA ARG A 18 -0.36 30.56 5.04
C ARG A 18 0.34 29.25 4.65
N VAL A 19 0.70 29.08 3.37
CA VAL A 19 1.36 27.85 2.89
C VAL A 19 2.84 27.79 3.30
N ARG A 20 3.52 28.95 3.39
CA ARG A 20 4.89 29.04 3.91
C ARG A 20 4.96 28.76 5.41
N ALA A 21 3.96 29.20 6.19
CA ALA A 21 3.95 28.98 7.64
C ALA A 21 3.86 27.49 8.01
N VAL A 22 3.11 26.68 7.24
CA VAL A 22 3.01 25.23 7.47
C VAL A 22 4.29 24.49 7.06
N ARG A 23 4.95 24.89 5.96
CA ARG A 23 6.27 24.36 5.58
C ARG A 23 7.39 24.78 6.55
N ALA A 24 7.34 26.00 7.08
CA ALA A 24 8.34 26.51 8.01
C ALA A 24 8.17 25.95 9.44
N ALA A 25 6.93 25.64 9.87
CA ALA A 25 6.69 25.04 11.19
C ALA A 25 7.21 23.59 11.29
N HIS A 26 7.28 22.85 10.18
CA HIS A 26 7.93 21.53 10.12
C HIS A 26 9.46 21.61 10.05
N ALA A 27 10.01 22.72 9.55
CA ALA A 27 11.46 22.89 9.39
C ALA A 27 12.21 23.17 10.71
N VAL A 28 11.53 23.57 11.79
CA VAL A 28 12.17 23.96 13.07
C VAL A 28 12.25 22.80 14.08
N ARG A 29 11.79 21.60 13.73
CA ARG A 29 11.87 20.39 14.59
C ARG A 29 12.41 19.16 13.84
N GLY A 30 13.21 19.38 12.81
CA GLY A 30 13.73 18.34 11.92
C GLY A 30 15.05 17.68 12.36
N GLU A 31 15.78 18.25 13.32
CA GLU A 31 17.20 17.87 13.50
C GLU A 31 17.47 16.72 14.49
N ARG A 32 16.47 16.07 15.12
CA ARG A 32 16.72 15.01 16.13
C ARG A 32 15.79 13.80 16.16
N VAL A 33 14.88 13.65 15.20
CA VAL A 33 13.90 12.54 15.22
C VAL A 33 14.28 11.38 14.30
N ALA A 34 15.06 11.63 13.24
CA ALA A 34 15.55 10.57 12.35
C ALA A 34 16.43 9.55 13.08
N GLU A 35 17.21 9.98 14.08
CA GLU A 35 18.00 9.07 14.94
C GLU A 35 17.14 8.13 15.81
N HIS A 36 15.87 8.43 16.05
CA HIS A 36 15.08 7.73 17.08
C HIS A 36 14.12 6.66 16.55
N LEU A 37 13.84 6.64 15.24
CA LEU A 37 12.84 5.71 14.67
C LEU A 37 13.48 4.51 13.95
N ILE A 38 14.64 4.70 13.33
CA ILE A 38 15.46 3.64 12.72
C ILE A 38 16.92 4.09 12.90
N GLY A 39 17.59 3.60 13.94
CA GLY A 39 18.96 4.03 14.24
C GLY A 39 19.92 3.60 13.12
N ALA A 40 20.86 4.45 12.72
CA ALA A 40 21.89 4.12 11.71
C ALA A 40 22.64 2.80 12.03
N ARG A 41 22.68 2.41 13.31
CA ARG A 41 23.26 1.17 13.82
C ARG A 41 22.58 -0.10 13.28
N GLU A 42 21.29 -0.05 12.95
CA GLU A 42 20.58 -1.19 12.35
C GLU A 42 21.14 -1.57 10.96
N PHE A 43 21.88 -0.65 10.34
CA PHE A 43 22.48 -0.82 9.02
C PHE A 43 24.02 -0.88 9.06
N ASP A 44 24.60 -1.11 10.24
CA ASP A 44 26.05 -1.31 10.37
C ASP A 44 26.49 -2.49 9.49
N GLY A 45 27.50 -2.26 8.65
CA GLY A 45 28.01 -3.27 7.71
C GLY A 45 27.33 -3.29 6.33
N TRP A 46 26.31 -2.47 6.09
CA TRP A 46 25.73 -2.31 4.76
C TRP A 46 26.66 -1.56 3.81
N ALA A 47 26.49 -1.79 2.50
CA ALA A 47 27.22 -1.02 1.49
C ALA A 47 26.92 0.48 1.64
N PRO A 48 27.91 1.39 1.57
CA PRO A 48 27.72 2.82 1.83
C PRO A 48 26.60 3.45 0.98
N GLN A 49 26.46 3.01 -0.26
CA GLN A 49 25.45 3.51 -1.20
C GLN A 49 24.02 3.16 -0.76
N LEU A 50 23.81 2.01 -0.09
CA LEU A 50 22.49 1.61 0.41
C LEU A 50 22.16 2.32 1.72
N ALA A 51 23.14 2.46 2.61
CA ALA A 51 22.98 3.21 3.86
C ALA A 51 22.64 4.70 3.58
N ALA A 52 23.27 5.30 2.56
CA ALA A 52 23.01 6.67 2.15
C ALA A 52 21.54 6.92 1.76
N LEU A 53 20.83 5.93 1.18
CA LEU A 53 19.40 6.05 0.86
C LEU A 53 18.53 6.32 2.09
N ILE A 54 19.01 5.92 3.28
CA ILE A 54 18.31 6.06 4.56
C ILE A 54 18.84 7.28 5.31
N THR A 55 20.16 7.44 5.39
CA THR A 55 20.79 8.49 6.21
C THR A 55 20.78 9.87 5.57
N GLU A 56 20.71 9.95 4.23
CA GLU A 56 20.73 11.20 3.46
C GLU A 56 19.34 11.59 2.93
N ALA A 57 18.27 10.90 3.36
CA ALA A 57 16.92 11.23 2.96
C ALA A 57 16.47 12.60 3.52
N ASP A 58 15.96 13.48 2.67
CA ASP A 58 15.43 14.81 3.06
C ASP A 58 14.15 14.74 3.92
N THR A 59 13.53 13.56 4.01
CA THR A 59 12.26 13.35 4.71
C THR A 59 12.43 12.30 5.79
N ALA A 60 12.02 12.63 7.02
CA ALA A 60 12.03 11.68 8.12
C ALA A 60 11.09 10.49 7.82
N PRO A 61 11.50 9.25 8.16
CA PRO A 61 10.64 8.08 7.97
C PRO A 61 9.38 8.19 8.83
N VAL A 62 8.25 7.79 8.25
CA VAL A 62 6.98 7.68 8.98
C VAL A 62 6.69 6.20 9.19
N PRO A 63 6.90 5.65 10.39
CA PRO A 63 6.66 4.24 10.65
C PRO A 63 5.16 3.94 10.54
N ARG A 64 4.84 2.92 9.73
CA ARG A 64 3.47 2.37 9.62
C ARG A 64 3.54 0.86 9.89
N PRO A 65 3.02 0.39 11.03
CA PRO A 65 2.96 -1.03 11.32
C PRO A 65 2.19 -1.78 10.24
N ILE A 66 2.71 -2.95 9.87
CA ILE A 66 2.08 -3.83 8.89
C ILE A 66 1.19 -4.82 9.66
N HIS A 67 -0.10 -4.84 9.31
CA HIS A 67 -1.10 -5.73 9.88
C HIS A 67 -1.70 -6.61 8.79
N SER A 68 -2.26 -7.75 9.19
CA SER A 68 -3.00 -8.65 8.32
C SER A 68 -4.15 -9.28 9.08
N LEU A 69 -5.22 -9.63 8.37
CA LEU A 69 -6.25 -10.52 8.85
C LEU A 69 -5.74 -11.97 8.79
N PRO A 70 -6.36 -12.91 9.54
CA PRO A 70 -6.06 -14.33 9.39
C PRO A 70 -6.34 -14.82 7.96
N SER A 71 -5.52 -15.73 7.44
CA SER A 71 -5.84 -16.38 6.17
C SER A 71 -7.18 -17.13 6.26
N GLY A 72 -7.96 -17.09 5.17
CA GLY A 72 -9.31 -17.64 5.13
C GLY A 72 -10.32 -16.88 6.02
N HIS A 73 -10.03 -15.62 6.36
CA HIS A 73 -10.98 -14.75 7.07
C HIS A 73 -12.30 -14.66 6.30
N ARG A 74 -13.39 -14.80 7.06
CA ARG A 74 -14.77 -14.75 6.57
C ARG A 74 -15.68 -14.27 7.69
N TRP A 75 -16.88 -13.84 7.32
CA TRP A 75 -17.91 -13.35 8.23
C TRP A 75 -19.26 -13.97 7.92
N ASP A 76 -20.16 -13.91 8.88
CA ASP A 76 -21.58 -14.22 8.66
C ASP A 76 -22.24 -13.06 7.89
N ARG A 77 -23.07 -13.40 6.88
CA ARG A 77 -23.78 -12.44 6.03
C ARG A 77 -24.66 -11.50 6.87
N VAL A 78 -24.61 -10.21 6.52
CA VAL A 78 -25.53 -9.18 7.02
C VAL A 78 -26.32 -8.62 5.84
N PRO A 79 -27.67 -8.58 5.90
CA PRO A 79 -28.48 -8.08 4.79
C PRO A 79 -28.07 -6.67 4.32
N GLY A 80 -27.95 -6.49 3.01
CA GLY A 80 -27.61 -5.24 2.35
C GLY A 80 -26.18 -4.73 2.53
N VAL A 81 -25.29 -5.47 3.20
CA VAL A 81 -23.91 -5.03 3.49
C VAL A 81 -22.92 -6.12 3.08
N THR A 82 -21.82 -5.73 2.43
CA THR A 82 -20.65 -6.59 2.22
C THR A 82 -19.35 -5.78 2.38
N LEU A 83 -18.20 -6.45 2.34
CA LEU A 83 -16.87 -5.85 2.45
C LEU A 83 -16.07 -6.13 1.18
N LEU A 84 -15.11 -5.25 0.86
CA LEU A 84 -14.16 -5.42 -0.24
C LEU A 84 -12.79 -4.82 0.13
N GLY A 85 -11.74 -5.19 -0.62
CA GLY A 85 -10.39 -4.69 -0.39
C GLY A 85 -9.89 -4.98 1.03
N ASP A 86 -9.10 -4.08 1.60
CA ASP A 86 -8.52 -4.24 2.95
C ASP A 86 -9.58 -4.48 4.04
N ALA A 87 -10.81 -4.00 3.87
CA ALA A 87 -11.88 -4.28 4.82
C ALA A 87 -12.27 -5.76 4.85
N ALA A 88 -12.14 -6.46 3.72
CA ALA A 88 -12.43 -7.88 3.58
C ALA A 88 -11.20 -8.77 3.83
N HIS A 89 -10.01 -8.34 3.38
CA HIS A 89 -8.85 -9.23 3.26
C HIS A 89 -7.49 -8.53 3.39
N LEU A 90 -7.38 -7.55 4.29
CA LEU A 90 -6.10 -6.91 4.61
C LEU A 90 -4.99 -7.96 4.79
N MET A 91 -3.94 -7.84 3.98
CA MET A 91 -2.81 -8.75 3.91
C MET A 91 -1.47 -8.00 3.96
N ALA A 92 -0.39 -8.74 4.17
CA ALA A 92 0.95 -8.15 4.08
C ALA A 92 1.19 -7.57 2.67
N PRO A 93 1.94 -6.45 2.54
CA PRO A 93 2.17 -5.84 1.25
C PRO A 93 3.09 -6.73 0.39
N SER A 94 2.50 -7.41 -0.59
CA SER A 94 3.19 -8.23 -1.60
C SER A 94 3.18 -7.61 -3.00
N GLY A 95 2.51 -6.46 -3.17
CA GLY A 95 2.33 -5.78 -4.45
C GLY A 95 0.90 -5.82 -5.00
N GLU A 96 0.05 -6.71 -4.48
CA GLU A 96 -1.26 -7.00 -5.10
C GLU A 96 -2.49 -6.38 -4.43
N GLY A 97 -2.39 -5.92 -3.17
CA GLY A 97 -3.57 -5.51 -2.39
C GLY A 97 -4.46 -4.46 -3.06
N ALA A 98 -3.87 -3.44 -3.70
CA ALA A 98 -4.63 -2.41 -4.41
C ALA A 98 -5.33 -2.95 -5.67
N ASN A 99 -4.65 -3.79 -6.44
CA ASN A 99 -5.23 -4.43 -7.63
C ASN A 99 -6.40 -5.33 -7.23
N LEU A 100 -6.24 -6.08 -6.14
CA LEU A 100 -7.27 -6.97 -5.63
C LEU A 100 -8.50 -6.19 -5.16
N ALA A 101 -8.33 -5.09 -4.44
CA ALA A 101 -9.43 -4.21 -4.05
C ALA A 101 -10.19 -3.63 -5.26
N MET A 102 -9.47 -3.25 -6.33
CA MET A 102 -10.08 -2.78 -7.57
C MET A 102 -10.84 -3.91 -8.28
N TYR A 103 -10.27 -5.12 -8.31
CA TYR A 103 -10.91 -6.29 -8.89
C TYR A 103 -12.19 -6.66 -8.13
N ASP A 104 -12.16 -6.62 -6.80
CA ASP A 104 -13.35 -6.81 -5.98
C ASP A 104 -14.47 -5.84 -6.32
N GLY A 105 -14.14 -4.55 -6.47
CA GLY A 105 -15.12 -3.53 -6.84
C GLY A 105 -15.75 -3.81 -8.20
N ALA A 106 -14.96 -4.30 -9.15
CA ALA A 106 -15.47 -4.70 -10.47
C ALA A 106 -16.38 -5.94 -10.40
N GLU A 107 -16.00 -6.97 -9.64
CA GLU A 107 -16.80 -8.19 -9.48
C GLU A 107 -18.09 -7.91 -8.70
N LEU A 108 -18.04 -7.11 -7.65
CA LEU A 108 -19.23 -6.67 -6.92
C LEU A 108 -20.18 -5.87 -7.83
N GLY A 109 -19.64 -4.94 -8.62
CA GLY A 109 -20.43 -4.17 -9.58
C GLY A 109 -21.11 -5.04 -10.62
N LYS A 110 -20.43 -6.07 -11.14
CA LYS A 110 -21.00 -7.05 -12.07
C LYS A 110 -22.12 -7.87 -11.43
N ALA A 111 -21.92 -8.36 -10.20
CA ALA A 111 -22.92 -9.12 -9.48
C ALA A 111 -24.19 -8.28 -9.25
N ILE A 112 -24.04 -7.03 -8.79
CA ILE A 112 -25.18 -6.12 -8.61
C ILE A 112 -25.92 -5.87 -9.93
N ALA A 113 -25.20 -5.65 -11.02
CA ALA A 113 -25.81 -5.41 -12.33
C ALA A 113 -26.54 -6.65 -12.89
N ALA A 114 -26.10 -7.87 -12.54
CA ALA A 114 -26.74 -9.12 -12.95
C ALA A 114 -28.02 -9.43 -12.16
N HIS A 115 -28.17 -8.87 -10.95
CA HIS A 115 -29.30 -9.10 -10.04
C HIS A 115 -30.01 -7.79 -9.65
N PRO A 116 -30.66 -7.08 -10.60
CA PRO A 116 -31.19 -5.73 -10.37
C PRO A 116 -32.31 -5.67 -9.31
N ASP A 117 -33.02 -6.78 -9.09
CA ASP A 117 -34.14 -6.86 -8.15
C ASP A 117 -33.83 -7.74 -6.92
N ASP A 118 -32.60 -8.28 -6.80
CA ASP A 118 -32.20 -9.18 -5.72
C ASP A 118 -30.75 -8.89 -5.26
N ILE A 119 -30.61 -7.86 -4.43
CA ILE A 119 -29.30 -7.49 -3.87
C ILE A 119 -28.71 -8.61 -3.01
N GLU A 120 -29.52 -9.43 -2.35
CA GLU A 120 -29.01 -10.50 -1.50
C GLU A 120 -28.37 -11.62 -2.31
N ALA A 121 -28.97 -11.98 -3.44
CA ALA A 121 -28.36 -12.89 -4.40
C ALA A 121 -27.03 -12.32 -4.96
N ALA A 122 -27.00 -11.04 -5.31
CA ALA A 122 -25.79 -10.37 -5.79
C ALA A 122 -24.64 -10.45 -4.78
N LEU A 123 -24.91 -10.09 -3.53
CA LEU A 123 -23.90 -10.08 -2.47
C LEU A 123 -23.43 -11.51 -2.13
N ALA A 124 -24.33 -12.49 -2.13
CA ALA A 124 -23.97 -13.89 -1.91
C ALA A 124 -23.06 -14.44 -3.02
N GLU A 125 -23.37 -14.14 -4.29
CA GLU A 125 -22.54 -14.54 -5.43
C GLU A 125 -21.14 -13.90 -5.35
N TYR A 126 -21.09 -12.59 -5.06
CA TYR A 126 -19.83 -11.88 -4.90
C TYR A 126 -18.97 -12.46 -3.77
N GLU A 127 -19.54 -12.68 -2.58
CA GLU A 127 -18.80 -13.20 -1.42
C GLU A 127 -18.31 -14.63 -1.65
N GLN A 128 -19.08 -15.48 -2.34
CA GLN A 128 -18.66 -16.84 -2.70
C GLN A 128 -17.38 -16.85 -3.55
N ALA A 129 -17.24 -15.90 -4.47
CA ALA A 129 -16.03 -15.75 -5.28
C ALA A 129 -14.90 -15.01 -4.56
N LEU A 130 -15.24 -14.09 -3.65
CA LEU A 130 -14.28 -13.31 -2.86
C LEU A 130 -13.42 -14.19 -1.94
N PHE A 131 -14.06 -15.00 -1.08
CA PHE A 131 -13.37 -15.73 -0.02
C PHE A 131 -12.20 -16.62 -0.48
N PRO A 132 -12.33 -17.50 -1.50
CA PRO A 132 -11.22 -18.34 -1.93
C PRO A 132 -10.06 -17.51 -2.51
N ARG A 133 -10.38 -16.49 -3.32
CA ARG A 133 -9.37 -15.58 -3.90
C ARG A 133 -8.62 -14.80 -2.81
N SER A 134 -9.34 -14.31 -1.81
CA SER A 134 -8.75 -13.58 -0.69
C SER A 134 -7.83 -14.46 0.16
N ALA A 135 -8.19 -15.73 0.37
CA ALA A 135 -7.36 -16.67 1.11
C ALA A 135 -6.05 -16.98 0.35
N GLU A 136 -6.15 -17.28 -0.95
CA GLU A 136 -4.98 -17.51 -1.81
C GLU A 136 -4.03 -16.31 -1.81
N ALA A 137 -4.56 -15.11 -2.04
CA ALA A 137 -3.75 -13.88 -2.04
C ALA A 137 -3.09 -13.61 -0.68
N ALA A 138 -3.78 -13.88 0.43
CA ALA A 138 -3.23 -13.71 1.78
C ALA A 138 -2.10 -14.72 2.08
N ASP A 139 -2.26 -15.97 1.65
CA ASP A 139 -1.24 -17.02 1.81
C ASP A 139 0.02 -16.69 1.00
N ASP A 140 -0.14 -16.32 -0.27
CA ASP A 140 0.97 -15.91 -1.13
C ASP A 140 1.70 -14.69 -0.57
N ALA A 141 0.94 -13.70 -0.09
CA ALA A 141 1.51 -12.52 0.54
C ALA A 141 2.29 -12.87 1.81
N ALA A 142 1.80 -13.81 2.63
CA ALA A 142 2.49 -14.25 3.83
C ALA A 142 3.82 -14.96 3.52
N VAL A 143 3.86 -15.78 2.45
CA VAL A 143 5.09 -16.46 2.01
C VAL A 143 6.14 -15.44 1.58
N ILE A 144 5.79 -14.55 0.64
CA ILE A 144 6.74 -13.56 0.10
C ILE A 144 7.21 -12.59 1.19
N PHE A 145 6.28 -12.08 2.00
CA PHE A 145 6.63 -11.15 3.08
C PHE A 145 7.47 -11.83 4.17
N GLY A 146 7.20 -13.10 4.45
CA GLY A 146 8.02 -13.93 5.34
C GLY A 146 9.46 -14.03 4.85
N LEU A 147 9.61 -14.42 3.58
CA LEU A 147 10.91 -14.63 2.92
C LEU A 147 11.75 -13.34 2.87
N CYS A 148 11.14 -12.21 2.52
CA CYS A 148 11.87 -10.98 2.23
C CYS A 148 12.03 -10.04 3.44
N CYS A 149 11.11 -10.08 4.41
CA CYS A 149 10.98 -9.01 5.40
C CYS A 149 10.92 -9.47 6.85
N ARG A 150 10.68 -10.76 7.12
CA ARG A 150 10.62 -11.28 8.50
C ARG A 150 11.76 -12.23 8.86
N ASP A 151 12.33 -12.92 7.88
CA ASP A 151 13.42 -13.86 8.12
C ASP A 151 14.74 -13.10 8.39
N GLU A 152 15.46 -13.49 9.45
CA GLU A 152 16.76 -12.92 9.82
C GLU A 152 17.82 -13.15 8.72
N ASN A 153 17.64 -14.18 7.90
CA ASN A 153 18.47 -14.55 6.76
C ASN A 153 17.71 -14.38 5.42
N ALA A 154 16.84 -13.38 5.30
CA ALA A 154 16.09 -13.08 4.08
C ALA A 154 16.91 -13.17 2.77
N PRO A 155 18.16 -12.68 2.68
CA PRO A 155 18.97 -12.86 1.47
C PRO A 155 19.24 -14.32 1.12
N GLN A 156 19.51 -15.17 2.12
CA GLN A 156 19.75 -16.60 1.89
C GLN A 156 18.47 -17.32 1.49
N GLY A 157 17.34 -17.02 2.14
CA GLY A 157 16.05 -17.59 1.75
C GLY A 157 15.70 -17.29 0.28
N MET A 158 16.02 -16.08 -0.19
CA MET A 158 15.83 -15.74 -1.59
C MET A 158 16.77 -16.54 -2.52
N LEU A 159 18.02 -16.78 -2.12
CA LEU A 159 18.94 -17.63 -2.89
C LEU A 159 18.49 -19.10 -2.93
N ASP A 160 17.95 -19.61 -1.83
CA ASP A 160 17.47 -20.98 -1.72
C ASP A 160 16.26 -21.22 -2.63
N MET A 161 15.38 -20.23 -2.78
CA MET A 161 14.25 -20.27 -3.72
C MET A 161 14.69 -20.51 -5.17
N PHE A 162 15.85 -20.00 -5.59
CA PHE A 162 16.39 -20.18 -6.95
C PHE A 162 17.35 -21.36 -7.07
N SER A 163 17.72 -21.99 -5.95
CA SER A 163 18.65 -23.11 -5.94
C SER A 163 17.91 -24.41 -6.25
N PRO A 164 18.51 -25.33 -7.04
CA PRO A 164 17.89 -26.62 -7.30
C PRO A 164 17.68 -27.40 -6.00
N ALA A 165 16.54 -28.08 -5.84
CA ALA A 165 16.34 -29.00 -4.74
C ALA A 165 17.42 -30.08 -4.75
N ALA A 166 18.11 -30.24 -3.61
CA ALA A 166 19.16 -31.24 -3.40
C ALA A 166 18.60 -32.67 -3.35
#